data_AF-A0A9X1T2F9-F1
#
_entry.id   AF-A0A9X1T2F9-F1
#
_cell.length_a   1.000
_cell.length_b   1.000
_cell.length_c   1.000
_cell.angle_alpha   90.00
_cell.angle_beta   90.00
_cell.angle_gamma   90.00
#
_symmetry.space_group_name_H-M   'P 1'
#
loop_
_entity.id
_entity.type
_entity.pdbx_description
1 polymer ?
#
loop_
_entity_poly.entity_id
_entity_poly.type
_entity_poly.pdbx_seq_one_letter_code
_entity_poly.pdbx_strand_id
1 'polypeptide(L)'
;DWGGFTIIGGYDAHAETFAGKARLDLVLNKTFSVFAMGGYQSDWGNSDGPGGSRRRNFFASWNGDYAVWGGFTAKITKKASLNGQVAYEEDGTLASALNMKYAVVDGLSLQPELNYTKFGGNRGDDRAFGGTIRLQRDF
;
A
#
# COMPACT_ATOMS: atom_id res chain seq x y z
N ASP A 1 -7.82 -1.91 -22.92
CA ASP A 1 -6.81 -2.16 -21.88
C ASP A 1 -7.21 -3.30 -20.98
N TRP A 2 -6.31 -4.29 -20.85
CA TRP A 2 -6.46 -5.46 -19.98
C TRP A 2 -5.96 -5.19 -18.55
N GLY A 3 -5.17 -4.12 -18.37
CA GLY A 3 -4.46 -3.82 -17.13
C GLY A 3 -3.00 -3.49 -17.39
N GLY A 4 -2.13 -3.89 -16.48
CA GLY A 4 -0.69 -3.62 -16.56
C GLY A 4 0.13 -4.46 -15.58
N PHE A 5 1.42 -4.58 -15.85
CA PHE A 5 2.39 -5.20 -14.94
C PHE A 5 3.53 -4.22 -14.68
N THR A 6 3.97 -4.11 -13.44
CA THR A 6 5.06 -3.22 -13.03
C THR A 6 5.95 -3.92 -12.02
N ILE A 7 7.25 -3.75 -12.17
CA ILE A 7 8.25 -4.26 -11.23
C ILE A 7 9.25 -3.16 -10.92
N ILE A 8 9.64 -3.05 -9.65
CA ILE A 8 10.74 -2.19 -9.21
C ILE A 8 11.61 -2.97 -8.23
N GLY A 9 12.90 -2.65 -8.18
CA GLY A 9 13.82 -3.19 -7.20
C GLY A 9 15.06 -2.33 -7.08
N GLY A 10 15.77 -2.49 -5.97
CA GLY A 10 16.97 -1.73 -5.65
C GLY A 10 17.87 -2.47 -4.67
N TYR A 11 19.17 -2.18 -4.78
CA TYR A 11 20.16 -2.53 -3.76
C TYR A 11 20.36 -1.33 -2.84
N ASP A 12 20.25 -1.54 -1.55
CA ASP A 12 20.57 -0.56 -0.53
C ASP A 12 22.01 -0.77 -0.06
N ALA A 13 22.91 0.13 -0.45
CA ALA A 13 24.32 0.04 -0.07
C ALA A 13 24.58 0.32 1.42
N HIS A 14 23.64 0.95 2.14
CA HIS A 14 23.80 1.20 3.58
C HIS A 14 23.42 -0.04 4.41
N ALA A 15 22.32 -0.69 4.03
CA ALA A 15 21.90 -1.95 4.64
C ALA A 15 22.59 -3.17 4.02
N GLU A 16 23.26 -3.02 2.88
CA GLU A 16 23.84 -4.09 2.05
C GLU A 16 22.82 -5.15 1.59
N THR A 17 21.56 -4.76 1.42
CA THR A 17 20.45 -5.67 1.10
C THR A 17 19.70 -5.28 -0.17
N PHE A 18 19.06 -6.26 -0.80
CA PHE A 18 18.15 -6.05 -1.93
C PHE A 18 16.70 -5.99 -1.47
N ALA A 19 15.91 -5.16 -2.13
CA ALA A 19 14.45 -5.27 -2.07
C ALA A 19 13.81 -5.01 -3.42
N GLY A 20 12.62 -5.56 -3.61
CA GLY A 20 11.83 -5.34 -4.81
C GLY A 20 10.35 -5.61 -4.58
N LYS A 21 9.54 -5.13 -5.52
CA LYS A 21 8.11 -5.41 -5.56
C LYS A 21 7.60 -5.47 -6.98
N ALA A 22 6.61 -6.33 -7.19
CA ALA A 22 5.92 -6.50 -8.45
C ALA A 22 4.42 -6.33 -8.25
N ARG A 23 3.76 -5.67 -9.22
CA ARG A 23 2.34 -5.35 -9.21
C ARG A 23 1.70 -5.80 -10.52
N LEU A 24 0.54 -6.42 -10.39
CA LEU A 24 -0.36 -6.75 -11.48
C LEU A 24 -1.67 -5.98 -11.29
N ASP A 25 -2.07 -5.22 -12.31
CA ASP A 25 -3.35 -4.55 -12.41
C ASP A 25 -4.20 -5.26 -13.46
N LEU A 26 -5.49 -5.50 -13.17
CA LEU A 26 -6.43 -6.16 -14.07
C LEU A 26 -7.70 -5.31 -14.23
N VAL A 27 -8.04 -4.97 -15.47
CA VAL A 27 -9.29 -4.30 -15.83
C VAL A 27 -10.32 -5.37 -16.14
N LEU A 28 -11.24 -5.61 -15.20
CA LEU A 28 -12.25 -6.65 -15.35
C LEU A 28 -13.40 -6.21 -16.27
N ASN A 29 -13.79 -4.94 -16.20
CA ASN A 29 -14.77 -4.33 -17.10
C ASN A 29 -14.64 -2.78 -17.08
N LYS A 30 -15.61 -2.09 -17.71
CA LYS A 30 -15.62 -0.62 -17.82
C LYS A 30 -15.69 0.13 -16.48
N THR A 31 -16.22 -0.52 -15.43
CA THR A 31 -16.48 0.08 -14.13
C THR A 31 -15.65 -0.52 -13.00
N PHE A 32 -14.98 -1.66 -13.19
CA PHE A 32 -14.32 -2.37 -12.10
C PHE A 32 -12.93 -2.88 -12.51
N SER A 33 -11.94 -2.61 -11.67
CA SER A 33 -10.56 -3.08 -11.80
C SER A 33 -10.01 -3.51 -10.44
N VAL A 34 -9.05 -4.43 -10.47
CA VAL A 34 -8.39 -4.96 -9.27
C VAL A 34 -6.88 -4.91 -9.45
N PHE A 35 -6.15 -5.00 -8.34
CA PHE A 35 -4.71 -5.20 -8.37
C PHE A 35 -4.25 -6.16 -7.28
N ALA A 36 -3.11 -6.78 -7.51
CA ALA A 36 -2.33 -7.49 -6.52
C ALA A 36 -0.86 -7.06 -6.62
N MET A 37 -0.19 -6.94 -5.49
CA MET A 37 1.22 -6.56 -5.41
C MET A 37 1.90 -7.39 -4.32
N GLY A 38 3.12 -7.83 -4.58
CA GLY A 38 3.99 -8.50 -3.62
C GLY A 38 5.35 -7.84 -3.57
N GLY A 39 5.92 -7.76 -2.38
CA GLY A 39 7.23 -7.19 -2.11
C GLY A 39 8.08 -8.16 -1.30
N TYR A 40 9.37 -8.16 -1.57
CA TYR A 40 10.37 -8.96 -0.87
C TYR A 40 11.60 -8.11 -0.56
N GLN A 41 12.20 -8.31 0.60
CA GLN A 41 13.51 -7.79 0.97
C GLN A 41 14.38 -8.91 1.52
N SER A 42 15.67 -8.88 1.19
CA SER A 42 16.64 -9.83 1.73
C SER A 42 17.10 -9.38 3.11
N ASP A 43 17.44 -10.35 3.97
CA ASP A 43 18.14 -10.14 5.22
C ASP A 43 17.46 -9.13 6.15
N TRP A 44 16.13 -9.25 6.31
CA TRP A 44 15.42 -8.51 7.34
C TRP A 44 15.95 -8.84 8.73
N GLY A 45 16.38 -10.08 8.98
CA GLY A 45 16.87 -10.55 10.28
C GLY A 45 18.19 -9.95 10.77
N ASN A 46 18.85 -9.07 10.01
CA ASN A 46 20.17 -8.55 10.33
C ASN A 46 20.27 -7.81 11.68
N SER A 47 21.50 -7.70 12.18
CA SER A 47 21.85 -7.01 13.43
C SER A 47 23.02 -6.01 13.26
N ASP A 48 23.22 -5.53 12.02
CA ASP A 48 24.40 -4.73 11.64
C ASP A 48 24.30 -3.25 12.04
N GLY A 49 23.20 -2.85 12.68
CA GLY A 49 22.96 -1.49 13.13
C GLY A 49 23.62 -1.17 14.49
N PRO A 50 23.65 0.12 14.88
CA PRO A 50 24.24 0.55 16.14
C PRO A 50 23.63 -0.19 17.34
N GLY A 51 24.48 -0.73 18.22
CA GLY A 51 24.02 -1.46 19.41
C GLY A 51 23.34 -2.80 19.10
N GLY A 52 23.64 -3.42 17.95
CA GLY A 52 23.00 -4.68 17.52
C GLY A 52 21.58 -4.48 17.00
N SER A 53 21.20 -3.24 16.68
CA SER A 53 19.92 -2.95 16.04
C SER A 53 19.91 -3.46 14.59
N ARG A 54 18.73 -3.52 13.99
CA ARG A 54 18.59 -3.83 12.56
C ARG A 54 18.96 -2.61 11.71
N ARG A 55 19.66 -2.82 10.58
CA ARG A 55 19.72 -1.85 9.47
C ARG A 55 18.51 -2.08 8.56
N ARG A 56 17.67 -1.05 8.41
CA ARG A 56 16.49 -1.10 7.54
C ARG A 56 16.86 -0.83 6.09
N ASN A 57 16.21 -1.53 5.17
CA ASN A 57 16.31 -1.28 3.74
C ASN A 57 15.38 -0.12 3.34
N PHE A 58 15.92 0.93 2.72
CA PHE A 58 15.14 2.10 2.30
C PHE A 58 14.16 1.81 1.15
N PHE A 59 14.37 0.75 0.37
CA PHE A 59 13.47 0.32 -0.69
C PHE A 59 12.30 -0.56 -0.18
N ALA A 60 12.34 -0.99 1.09
CA ALA A 60 11.30 -1.80 1.74
C ALA A 60 10.90 -1.22 3.10
N SER A 61 9.77 -0.52 3.13
CA SER A 61 9.27 0.13 4.35
C SER A 61 8.47 -0.81 5.28
N TRP A 62 8.16 -2.04 4.86
CA TRP A 62 7.43 -3.03 5.65
C TRP A 62 8.32 -3.72 6.69
N ASN A 63 7.70 -4.40 7.65
CA ASN A 63 8.40 -5.29 8.58
C ASN A 63 8.30 -6.75 8.14
N GLY A 64 9.44 -7.45 8.11
CA GLY A 64 9.57 -8.83 7.66
C GLY A 64 10.14 -8.94 6.25
N ASP A 65 10.45 -10.16 5.83
CA ASP A 65 11.04 -10.45 4.52
C ASP A 65 10.05 -10.15 3.38
N TYR A 66 8.74 -10.27 3.61
CA TYR A 66 7.72 -10.00 2.58
C TYR A 66 6.55 -9.14 3.06
N ALA A 67 5.91 -8.51 2.07
CA ALA A 67 4.61 -7.87 2.24
C ALA A 67 3.77 -8.02 0.96
N VAL A 68 2.46 -8.00 1.14
CA VAL A 68 1.48 -8.17 0.07
C VAL A 68 0.41 -7.08 0.16
N TRP A 69 -0.07 -6.65 -0.99
CA TRP A 69 -1.15 -5.69 -1.12
C TRP A 69 -2.14 -6.17 -2.17
N GLY A 70 -3.40 -5.87 -1.95
CA GLY A 70 -4.45 -6.09 -2.93
C GLY A 70 -5.51 -5.03 -2.81
N GLY A 71 -6.22 -4.77 -3.89
CA GLY A 71 -7.26 -3.78 -3.86
C GLY A 71 -8.07 -3.71 -5.14
N PHE A 72 -9.01 -2.77 -5.14
CA PHE A 72 -9.92 -2.57 -6.24
C PHE A 72 -10.26 -1.09 -6.42
N THR A 73 -10.73 -0.78 -7.62
CA THR A 73 -11.40 0.47 -7.96
C THR A 73 -12.73 0.16 -8.62
N ALA A 74 -13.80 0.77 -8.13
CA ALA A 74 -15.15 0.67 -8.67
C ALA A 74 -15.68 2.06 -9.05
N LYS A 75 -16.01 2.27 -10.32
CA LYS A 75 -16.73 3.47 -10.78
C LYS A 75 -18.21 3.31 -10.44
N ILE A 76 -18.67 4.07 -9.47
CA ILE A 76 -20.06 4.04 -9.00
C ILE A 76 -20.93 4.90 -9.90
N THR A 77 -20.44 6.09 -10.27
CA THR A 77 -21.10 7.00 -11.22
C THR A 77 -20.05 7.69 -12.10
N LYS A 78 -20.49 8.56 -13.00
CA LYS A 78 -19.57 9.43 -13.77
C LYS A 78 -18.74 10.37 -12.88
N LYS A 79 -19.23 10.69 -11.67
CA LYS A 79 -18.59 11.60 -10.73
C LYS A 79 -17.94 10.91 -9.53
N ALA A 80 -18.18 9.61 -9.32
CA ALA A 80 -17.79 8.91 -8.10
C ALA A 80 -17.06 7.59 -8.40
N SER A 81 -15.90 7.40 -7.77
CA SER A 81 -15.22 6.11 -7.70
C SER A 81 -14.92 5.72 -6.26
N LEU A 82 -15.13 4.44 -5.94
CA LEU A 82 -14.78 3.81 -4.68
C LEU A 82 -13.47 3.04 -4.86
N ASN A 83 -12.54 3.17 -3.93
CA ASN A 83 -11.28 2.42 -3.92
C ASN A 83 -11.13 1.71 -2.57
N GLY A 84 -10.72 0.45 -2.62
CA GLY A 84 -10.40 -0.34 -1.44
C GLY A 84 -9.01 -0.94 -1.56
N GLN A 85 -8.28 -1.01 -0.45
CA GLN A 85 -6.98 -1.67 -0.36
C GLN A 85 -6.87 -2.44 0.95
N VAL A 86 -6.21 -3.59 0.91
CA VAL A 86 -5.69 -4.31 2.06
C VAL A 86 -4.20 -4.57 1.86
N ALA A 87 -3.46 -4.54 2.96
CA ALA A 87 -2.04 -4.79 3.03
C ALA A 87 -1.75 -5.71 4.21
N TYR A 88 -0.79 -6.61 4.03
CA TYR A 88 -0.26 -7.47 5.08
C TYR A 88 1.26 -7.55 4.93
N GLU A 89 1.96 -7.60 6.05
CA GLU A 89 3.40 -7.83 6.09
C GLU A 89 3.70 -8.98 7.06
N GLU A 90 4.80 -9.68 6.82
CA GLU A 90 5.15 -10.90 7.54
C GLU A 90 5.21 -10.73 9.07
N ASP A 91 5.63 -9.56 9.56
CA ASP A 91 5.64 -9.24 11.00
C ASP A 91 4.22 -9.25 11.62
N GLY A 92 3.16 -9.39 10.82
CA GLY A 92 1.80 -9.67 11.29
C GLY A 92 0.85 -8.47 11.29
N THR A 93 1.32 -7.30 10.83
CA THR A 93 0.46 -6.11 10.72
C THR A 93 -0.42 -6.19 9.48
N LEU A 94 -1.73 -6.01 9.68
CA LEU A 94 -2.73 -5.90 8.63
C LEU A 94 -3.27 -4.48 8.60
N ALA A 95 -3.26 -3.84 7.43
CA ALA A 95 -3.83 -2.51 7.22
C ALA A 95 -4.84 -2.54 6.06
N SER A 96 -5.95 -1.84 6.22
CA SER A 96 -6.94 -1.66 5.16
C SER A 96 -7.41 -0.22 5.05
N ALA A 97 -7.76 0.18 3.84
CA ALA A 97 -8.22 1.52 3.49
C ALA A 97 -9.42 1.42 2.56
N LEU A 98 -10.41 2.30 2.76
CA LEU A 98 -11.56 2.47 1.88
C LEU A 98 -11.78 3.97 1.67
N ASN A 99 -11.71 4.44 0.42
CA ASN A 99 -11.97 5.83 0.08
C ASN A 99 -12.92 5.97 -1.11
N MET A 100 -13.56 7.13 -1.19
CA MET A 100 -14.40 7.50 -2.33
C MET A 100 -13.91 8.81 -2.91
N LYS A 101 -13.50 8.84 -4.18
CA LYS A 101 -13.23 10.09 -4.88
C LYS A 101 -14.53 10.58 -5.53
N TYR A 102 -14.96 11.78 -5.16
CA TYR A 102 -16.16 12.42 -5.71
C TYR A 102 -15.82 13.77 -6.35
N ALA A 103 -16.14 13.91 -7.64
CA ALA A 103 -16.05 15.17 -8.36
C ALA A 103 -17.29 16.03 -8.03
N VAL A 104 -17.10 17.05 -7.21
CA VAL A 104 -18.17 17.97 -6.79
C VAL A 104 -18.60 18.81 -8.00
N VAL A 105 -17.61 19.46 -8.60
CA VAL A 105 -17.69 20.21 -9.87
C VAL A 105 -16.41 19.94 -10.67
N ASP A 106 -16.37 20.39 -11.92
CA ASP A 106 -15.20 20.19 -12.76
C ASP A 106 -13.95 20.83 -12.14
N GLY A 107 -12.90 20.00 -12.00
CA GLY A 107 -11.64 20.35 -11.38
C GLY A 107 -11.68 20.52 -9.85
N LEU A 108 -12.79 20.24 -9.16
CA LEU A 108 -12.86 20.18 -7.69
C LEU A 108 -13.33 18.81 -7.22
N SER A 109 -12.53 18.14 -6.39
CA SER A 109 -12.86 16.83 -5.84
C SER A 109 -12.75 16.78 -4.32
N LEU A 110 -13.63 15.97 -3.73
CA LEU A 110 -13.66 15.58 -2.33
C LEU A 110 -13.35 14.09 -2.24
N GLN A 111 -12.49 13.70 -1.29
CA GLN A 111 -12.12 12.31 -1.07
C GLN A 111 -12.05 12.00 0.44
N PRO A 112 -13.13 11.50 1.05
CA PRO A 112 -13.07 10.87 2.36
C PRO A 112 -12.39 9.50 2.26
N GLU A 113 -11.65 9.15 3.30
CA GLU A 113 -11.01 7.85 3.49
C GLU A 113 -11.17 7.36 4.93
N LEU A 114 -11.46 6.07 5.07
CA LEU A 114 -11.44 5.34 6.34
C LEU A 114 -10.34 4.29 6.30
N ASN A 115 -9.60 4.20 7.40
CA ASN A 115 -8.47 3.32 7.57
C ASN A 115 -8.66 2.45 8.82
N TYR A 116 -8.30 1.18 8.71
CA TYR A 116 -8.23 0.25 9.84
C TYR A 116 -6.86 -0.41 9.84
N THR A 117 -6.30 -0.62 11.03
CA THR A 117 -5.05 -1.36 11.20
C THR A 117 -5.16 -2.27 12.40
N LYS A 118 -4.84 -3.54 12.19
CA LYS A 118 -4.54 -4.50 13.25
C LYS A 118 -3.03 -4.65 13.28
N PHE A 119 -2.41 -4.18 14.36
CA PHE A 119 -0.97 -4.34 14.55
C PHE A 119 -0.64 -5.81 14.86
N GLY A 120 0.58 -6.20 14.50
CA GLY A 120 1.17 -7.48 14.85
C GLY A 120 2.69 -7.36 15.00
N GLY A 121 3.28 -8.38 15.61
CA GLY A 121 4.73 -8.50 15.77
C GLY A 121 5.31 -7.38 16.62
N ASN A 122 6.34 -6.70 16.10
CA ASN A 122 7.04 -5.67 16.86
C ASN A 122 6.20 -4.42 17.13
N ARG A 123 5.02 -4.28 16.48
CA ARG A 123 4.07 -3.18 16.73
C ARG A 123 3.02 -3.51 17.79
N GLY A 124 3.05 -4.69 18.38
CA GLY A 124 2.05 -5.15 19.37
C GLY A 124 0.75 -5.62 18.72
N ASP A 125 -0.27 -5.88 19.53
CA ASP A 125 -1.53 -6.54 19.13
C ASP A 125 -2.76 -5.61 19.13
N ASP A 126 -2.51 -4.29 19.18
CA ASP A 126 -3.55 -3.28 19.23
C ASP A 126 -4.26 -3.09 17.88
N ARG A 127 -5.36 -2.33 17.92
CA ARG A 127 -6.16 -1.99 16.75
C ARG A 127 -6.34 -0.48 16.69
N ALA A 128 -6.27 0.07 15.48
CA ALA A 128 -6.48 1.48 15.23
C ALA A 128 -7.51 1.69 14.11
N PHE A 129 -8.28 2.77 14.26
CA PHE A 129 -9.11 3.34 13.21
C PHE A 129 -8.64 4.77 12.94
N GLY A 130 -8.65 5.17 11.69
CA GLY A 130 -8.29 6.51 11.27
C GLY A 130 -9.14 6.95 10.09
N GLY A 131 -9.15 8.25 9.84
CA GLY A 131 -9.84 8.78 8.68
C GLY A 131 -9.19 10.07 8.19
N THR A 132 -9.32 10.33 6.90
CA THR A 132 -8.89 11.59 6.30
C THR A 132 -9.97 12.13 5.37
N ILE A 133 -10.00 13.44 5.20
CA ILE A 133 -10.80 14.10 4.18
C ILE A 133 -9.85 14.94 3.35
N ARG A 134 -9.81 14.69 2.04
CA ARG A 134 -9.02 15.46 1.09
C ARG A 134 -9.93 16.30 0.20
N LEU A 135 -9.58 17.58 0.06
CA LEU A 135 -10.11 18.46 -0.97
C LEU A 135 -8.98 18.74 -1.96
N GLN A 136 -9.25 18.58 -3.26
CA GLN A 136 -8.28 18.83 -4.32
C GLN A 136 -8.92 19.68 -5.42
N ARG A 137 -8.28 20.80 -5.76
CA ARG A 137 -8.61 21.66 -6.89
C ARG A 137 -7.49 21.59 -7.92
N ASP A 138 -7.84 21.27 -9.16
CA ASP A 138 -6.94 21.35 -10.31
C ASP A 138 -7.21 22.68 -11.04
N PHE A 139 -6.17 23.47 -11.33
CA PHE A 139 -6.25 24.80 -11.97
C PHE A 139 -5.89 24.77 -13.45
#